data_AF-A0A854DTB5-F1
#
_entry.id   AF-A0A854DTB5-F1
#
_cell.length_a   1.000
_cell.length_b   1.000
_cell.length_c   1.000
_cell.angle_alpha   90.00
_cell.angle_beta   90.00
_cell.angle_gamma   90.00
#
_symmetry.space_group_name_H-M   'P 1'
#
loop_
_entity.id
_entity.type
_entity.pdbx_description
1 polymer ?
#
loop_
_entity_poly.entity_id
_entity_poly.type
_entity_poly.pdbx_seq_one_letter_code
_entity_poly.pdbx_strand_id
1 'polypeptide(L)'
;MVGPSLHRDQIMAMNRVQFQAGLSLPAFLKRYGNAQQCEQALEISRWPQGFVCPRCAATAHSRFQRHGTTYWQCTACYRQTSLRSGTVM
;
A
#
# COMPACT_ATOMS: atom_id res chain seq x y z
N MET A 1 21.84 -44.99 -26.76
CA MET A 1 21.18 -45.33 -25.48
C MET A 1 20.31 -44.16 -25.07
N VAL A 2 19.02 -44.40 -25.02
CA VAL A 2 17.95 -43.40 -24.92
C VAL A 2 17.87 -42.93 -23.47
N GLY A 3 18.30 -41.69 -23.19
CA GLY A 3 17.97 -40.98 -21.95
C GLY A 3 16.54 -40.43 -22.05
N PRO A 4 15.72 -40.53 -20.99
CA PRO A 4 14.28 -40.54 -21.11
C PRO A 4 13.72 -39.18 -21.53
N SER A 5 12.83 -39.21 -22.51
CA SER A 5 11.97 -38.11 -22.92
C SER A 5 11.22 -37.55 -21.71
N LEU A 6 11.54 -36.31 -21.31
CA LEU A 6 10.71 -35.53 -20.39
C LEU A 6 9.34 -35.36 -21.04
N HIS A 7 8.40 -36.20 -20.58
CA HIS A 7 6.99 -36.11 -20.95
C HIS A 7 6.45 -34.73 -20.62
N ARG A 8 5.68 -34.17 -21.55
CA ARG A 8 5.02 -32.86 -21.50
C ARG A 8 3.88 -32.79 -20.46
N ASP A 9 3.83 -33.74 -19.52
CA ASP A 9 2.68 -34.01 -18.63
C ASP A 9 2.97 -33.83 -17.12
N GLN A 10 4.10 -33.21 -16.74
CA GLN A 10 4.41 -32.90 -15.33
C GLN A 10 4.56 -31.40 -15.04
N ILE A 11 3.76 -30.55 -15.69
CA ILE A 11 3.43 -29.27 -15.08
C ILE A 11 2.42 -29.59 -13.96
N MET A 12 2.94 -30.00 -12.80
CA MET A 12 2.18 -29.98 -11.54
C MET A 12 1.38 -28.69 -11.54
N ALA A 13 0.06 -28.75 -11.36
CA ALA A 13 -0.81 -27.58 -11.39
C ALA A 13 -0.30 -26.54 -10.37
N MET A 14 0.59 -25.65 -10.82
CA MET A 14 1.30 -24.70 -9.97
C MET A 14 0.24 -23.75 -9.44
N ASN A 15 -0.09 -23.89 -8.16
CA ASN A 15 -1.03 -23.01 -7.54
C ASN A 15 -0.42 -21.60 -7.55
N ARG A 16 -0.94 -20.75 -8.44
CA ARG A 16 -0.47 -19.37 -8.61
C ARG A 16 -0.53 -18.56 -7.32
N VAL A 17 -1.34 -18.96 -6.32
CA VAL A 17 -1.39 -18.34 -5.00
C VAL A 17 -0.18 -18.72 -4.14
N GLN A 18 0.34 -19.94 -4.27
CA GLN A 18 1.49 -20.43 -3.51
C GLN A 18 2.83 -19.94 -4.07
N PHE A 19 2.90 -19.65 -5.37
CA PHE A 19 4.14 -19.26 -6.07
C PHE A 19 4.12 -17.82 -6.60
N GLN A 20 3.52 -16.90 -5.84
CA GLN A 20 3.57 -15.48 -6.16
C GLN A 20 4.99 -14.95 -5.91
N ALA A 21 5.50 -14.12 -6.82
CA ALA A 21 6.72 -13.36 -6.59
C ALA A 21 6.48 -12.36 -5.46
N GLY A 22 6.83 -12.77 -4.25
CA GLY A 22 6.67 -11.96 -3.03
C GLY A 22 7.78 -10.94 -2.85
N LEU A 23 7.56 -10.02 -1.92
CA LEU A 23 8.62 -9.15 -1.41
C LEU A 23 9.45 -9.94 -0.39
N SER A 24 10.77 -10.02 -0.59
CA SER A 24 11.64 -10.66 0.40
C SER A 24 11.62 -9.90 1.73
N LEU A 25 11.87 -10.58 2.85
CA LEU A 25 11.88 -9.94 4.17
C LEU A 25 12.82 -8.72 4.25
N PRO A 26 14.07 -8.75 3.75
CA PRO A 26 14.93 -7.57 3.75
C PRO A 26 14.36 -6.42 2.89
N ALA A 27 13.74 -6.73 1.75
CA ALA A 27 13.10 -5.73 0.90
C ALA A 27 11.84 -5.15 1.55
N PHE A 28 11.10 -5.95 2.32
CA PHE A 28 9.96 -5.51 3.12
C PHE A 28 10.39 -4.55 4.22
N LEU A 29 11.38 -4.92 5.03
CA LEU A 29 11.92 -4.07 6.09
C LEU A 29 12.54 -2.78 5.54
N LYS A 30 13.13 -2.81 4.34
CA LYS A 30 13.60 -1.59 3.67
C LYS A 30 12.46 -0.61 3.35
N ARG A 31 11.27 -1.11 3.03
CA ARG A 31 10.10 -0.30 2.66
C ARG A 31 9.21 0.08 3.84
N TYR A 32 9.14 -0.76 4.87
CA TYR A 32 8.14 -0.69 5.95
C TYR A 32 8.74 -0.96 7.35
N GLY A 33 10.05 -0.82 7.53
CA GLY A 33 10.77 -1.21 8.74
C GLY A 33 10.50 -0.36 9.98
N ASN A 34 9.81 0.78 9.84
CA ASN A 34 9.35 1.59 10.97
C ASN A 34 8.05 2.35 10.66
N ALA A 35 7.46 2.97 11.68
CA ALA A 35 6.19 3.68 11.57
C ALA A 35 6.21 4.81 10.53
N GLN A 36 7.28 5.61 10.48
CA GLN A 36 7.41 6.72 9.54
C GLN A 36 7.46 6.22 8.08
N GLN A 37 8.20 5.13 7.82
CA GLN A 37 8.25 4.50 6.49
C GLN A 37 6.87 3.98 6.07
N CYS A 38 6.15 3.33 6.98
CA CYS A 38 4.78 2.87 6.73
C CYS A 38 3.83 4.04 6.45
N GLU A 39 3.89 5.11 7.23
CA GLU A 39 3.07 6.30 7.02
C GLU A 39 3.35 6.94 5.66
N GLN A 40 4.63 7.13 5.30
CA GLN A 40 4.99 7.68 4.01
C GLN A 40 4.53 6.79 2.85
N ALA A 41 4.74 5.47 2.95
CA ALA A 41 4.30 4.53 1.93
C ALA A 41 2.77 4.51 1.78
N LEU A 42 2.05 4.62 2.89
CA LEU A 42 0.59 4.68 2.90
C LEU A 42 0.09 6.02 2.32
N GLU A 43 0.73 7.15 2.64
CA GLU A 43 0.39 8.47 2.10
C GLU A 43 0.53 8.48 0.57
N ILE A 44 1.66 8.00 0.05
CA ILE A 44 1.90 7.89 -1.40
C ILE A 44 0.89 6.94 -2.06
N SER A 45 0.60 5.80 -1.43
CA SER A 45 -0.35 4.82 -1.98
C SER A 45 -1.78 5.37 -2.03
N ARG A 46 -2.20 6.17 -1.05
CA ARG A 46 -3.54 6.76 -1.03
C ARG A 46 -3.66 7.96 -1.95
N TRP A 47 -2.61 8.77 -1.99
CA TRP A 47 -2.59 10.08 -2.61
C TRP A 47 -1.31 10.28 -3.44
N PRO A 48 -1.17 9.60 -4.59
CA PRO A 48 0.07 9.62 -5.37
C PRO A 48 0.49 11.02 -5.85
N GLN A 49 -0.48 11.92 -6.01
CA GLN A 49 -0.29 13.30 -6.48
C GLN A 49 -0.54 14.34 -5.38
N GLY A 50 -0.56 13.90 -4.11
CA GLY A 50 -0.95 14.73 -2.98
C GLY A 50 -2.42 14.56 -2.57
N PHE A 51 -2.76 15.13 -1.41
CA PHE A 51 -4.05 14.89 -0.75
C PHE A 51 -5.26 15.20 -1.65
N VAL A 52 -6.18 14.24 -1.70
CA VAL A 52 -7.50 14.39 -2.31
C VAL A 52 -8.54 14.08 -1.25
N CYS A 53 -9.44 15.03 -0.99
CA CYS A 53 -10.48 14.87 0.02
C CYS A 53 -11.40 13.69 -0.35
N PRO A 54 -11.57 12.69 0.53
CA PRO A 54 -12.41 11.52 0.23
C PRO A 54 -13.91 11.85 0.15
N ARG A 55 -14.34 13.05 0.58
CA ARG A 55 -15.75 13.46 0.56
C ARG A 55 -16.13 14.25 -0.70
N CYS A 56 -15.29 15.19 -1.12
CA CYS A 56 -15.63 16.13 -2.19
C CYS A 56 -14.58 16.22 -3.31
N ALA A 57 -13.54 15.38 -3.28
CA ALA A 57 -12.44 15.35 -4.23
C ALA A 57 -11.60 16.65 -4.36
N ALA A 58 -11.87 17.68 -3.54
CA ALA A 58 -11.03 18.87 -3.50
C ALA A 58 -9.61 18.55 -2.99
N THR A 59 -8.62 19.23 -3.56
CA THR A 59 -7.20 19.09 -3.22
C THR A 59 -6.73 20.15 -2.22
N ALA A 60 -7.41 21.29 -2.14
CA ALA A 60 -7.09 22.34 -1.19
C ALA A 60 -7.35 21.89 0.25
N HIS A 61 -6.33 21.97 1.09
CA HIS A 61 -6.36 21.49 2.46
C HIS A 61 -5.33 22.20 3.35
N SER A 62 -5.54 22.11 4.67
CA SER A 62 -4.50 22.34 5.67
C SER A 62 -4.01 21.00 6.25
N ARG A 63 -2.74 20.95 6.66
CA ARG A 63 -2.12 19.78 7.32
C ARG A 63 -1.69 20.19 8.73
N PHE A 64 -2.03 19.37 9.73
CA PHE A 64 -1.62 19.60 11.11
C PHE A 64 -1.44 18.29 11.87
N GLN A 65 -0.77 18.34 13.02
CA GLN A 65 -0.57 17.18 13.89
C GLN A 65 -1.34 17.34 15.19
N ARG A 66 -1.94 16.24 15.67
CA ARG A 66 -2.63 16.16 16.96
C ARG A 66 -2.40 14.78 17.57
N HIS A 67 -1.88 14.74 18.80
CA HIS A 67 -1.54 13.50 19.51
C HIS A 67 -0.66 12.54 18.68
N GLY A 68 0.35 13.08 17.99
CA GLY A 68 1.24 12.30 17.12
C GLY A 68 0.62 11.81 15.81
N THR A 69 -0.65 12.10 15.53
CA THR A 69 -1.32 11.75 14.27
C THR A 69 -1.39 12.95 13.35
N THR A 70 -1.02 12.76 12.08
CA THR A 70 -1.21 13.78 11.04
C THR A 70 -2.65 13.77 10.53
N TYR A 71 -3.22 14.97 10.41
CA TYR A 71 -4.55 15.22 9.87
C TYR A 71 -4.49 16.18 8.69
N TRP A 72 -5.41 15.97 7.76
CA TRP A 72 -5.71 16.84 6.64
C TRP A 72 -7.13 17.37 6.80
N GLN A 73 -7.30 18.68 6.71
CA GLN A 73 -8.60 19.31 6.72
C GLN A 73 -8.86 19.96 5.36
N CYS A 74 -9.87 19.47 4.67
CA CYS A 74 -10.28 20.04 3.39
C CYS A 74 -10.85 21.45 3.57
N THR A 75 -10.42 22.41 2.75
CA THR A 75 -10.92 23.79 2.84
C THR A 75 -12.29 23.96 2.19
N ALA A 76 -12.67 23.10 1.26
CA ALA A 76 -13.96 23.18 0.55
C ALA A 76 -15.14 22.63 1.36
N CYS A 77 -14.91 21.57 2.15
CA CYS A 77 -15.99 20.90 2.88
C CYS A 77 -15.72 20.72 4.39
N TYR A 78 -14.62 21.27 4.89
CA TYR A 78 -14.16 21.22 6.29
C TYR A 78 -14.02 19.82 6.89
N ARG A 79 -14.07 18.76 6.06
CA ARG A 79 -13.87 17.39 6.52
C ARG A 79 -12.42 17.20 6.94
N GLN A 80 -12.23 16.78 8.19
CA GLN A 80 -10.98 16.29 8.71
C GLN A 80 -10.81 14.80 8.37
N THR A 81 -9.63 14.43 7.89
CA THR A 81 -9.25 13.06 7.49
C THR A 81 -7.86 12.77 8.01
N SER A 82 -7.67 11.62 8.66
CA SER A 82 -6.34 11.09 8.99
C SER A 82 -5.87 10.11 7.91
N LEU A 83 -4.58 9.79 7.89
CA LEU A 83 -4.02 8.85 6.92
C LEU A 83 -4.67 7.46 6.95
N ARG A 84 -5.10 7.02 8.14
CA ARG A 84 -5.77 5.73 8.40
C ARG A 84 -7.31 5.82 8.30
N SER A 85 -7.86 6.96 7.90
CA SER A 85 -9.32 7.10 7.78
C SER A 85 -9.86 6.20 6.67
N GLY A 86 -10.85 5.37 7.01
CA GLY A 86 -11.47 4.44 6.07
C GLY A 86 -10.62 3.21 5.72
N THR A 87 -9.53 2.93 6.44
CA THR A 87 -8.87 1.62 6.39
C THR A 87 -9.54 0.66 7.37
N VAL A 88 -9.83 -0.57 6.93
CA VAL A 88 -10.29 -1.64 7.82
C VAL A 88 -9.19 -1.95 8.83
N MET A 89 -9.55 -2.07 10.11
CA MET A 89 -8.67 -2.57 11.17
C MET A 89 -9.00 -4.02 11.47
#